data_AF-A0A077XP73-F1
#
_entry.id   AF-A0A077XP73-F1
#
_cell.length_a   1.000
_cell.length_b   1.000
_cell.length_c   1.000
_cell.angle_alpha   90.00
_cell.angle_beta   90.00
_cell.angle_gamma   90.00
#
_symmetry.space_group_name_H-M   'P 1'
#
loop_
_entity.id
_entity.type
_entity.pdbx_description
1 polymer ?
#
loop_
_entity_poly.entity_id
_entity_poly.type
_entity_poly.pdbx_seq_one_letter_code
_entity_poly.pdbx_strand_id
1 'polypeptide(L)' 'MVWKSIDGGNYLKLTAKGNLMNGLIVNKWQEIWKLDLNRVFTADFEVFGEKALDPPHAEIDFFIAVK' A
#
# COMPACT_ATOMS: atom_id res chain seq x y z
N MET A 1 18.53 6.45 -17.98
CA MET A 1 18.41 6.04 -16.56
C MET A 1 17.50 7.06 -15.89
N VAL A 2 16.43 6.65 -15.20
CA VAL A 2 15.44 7.54 -14.59
C VAL A 2 15.50 7.34 -13.07
N TRP A 3 15.60 8.44 -12.33
CA TRP A 3 15.59 8.45 -10.87
C TRP A 3 14.44 9.32 -10.38
N LYS A 4 13.80 8.89 -9.29
CA LYS A 4 12.86 9.70 -8.52
C LYS A 4 13.29 9.67 -7.06
N SER A 5 13.36 10.84 -6.45
CA SER A 5 13.49 11.00 -5.01
C SER A 5 12.09 11.13 -4.40
N ILE A 6 11.89 10.58 -3.21
CA ILE A 6 10.70 10.80 -2.40
C ILE A 6 11.20 11.48 -1.12
N ASP A 7 10.72 12.69 -0.84
CA ASP A 7 11.19 13.52 0.28
C ASP A 7 10.83 12.94 1.67
N GLY A 8 10.12 11.81 1.71
CA GLY A 8 9.62 11.19 2.93
C GLY A 8 8.40 11.92 3.50
N GLY A 9 8.09 11.65 4.75
CA GLY A 9 6.91 12.20 5.44
C GLY A 9 6.27 11.22 6.40
N ASN A 10 5.08 11.57 6.89
CA ASN A 10 4.25 10.68 7.68
C ASN A 10 3.50 9.72 6.75
N TYR A 11 3.66 8.42 7.00
CA TYR A 11 2.98 7.38 6.25
C TYR A 11 2.13 6.54 7.18
N LEU A 12 0.87 6.38 6.80
CA LEU A 12 0.02 5.37 7.41
C LEU A 12 0.35 4.03 6.76
N LYS A 13 0.88 3.10 7.57
CA LYS A 13 1.11 1.72 7.16
C LYS A 13 -0.18 0.92 7.32
N LEU A 14 -0.64 0.32 6.24
CA LEU A 14 -1.79 -0.59 6.21
C LEU A 14 -1.37 -1.91 5.59
N THR A 15 -1.53 -2.99 6.33
CA THR A 15 -1.18 -4.33 5.83
C THR A 15 -2.44 -5.02 5.28
N ALA A 16 -2.35 -5.52 4.05
CA ALA A 16 -3.34 -6.42 3.47
C ALA A 16 -2.81 -7.85 3.52
N LYS A 17 -3.66 -8.79 3.96
CA LYS A 17 -3.33 -10.22 3.98
C LYS A 17 -4.42 -10.99 3.25
N GLY A 18 -4.04 -11.86 2.32
CA GLY A 18 -4.98 -12.74 1.65
C GLY A 18 -4.51 -13.15 0.27
N ASN A 19 -5.47 -13.59 -0.56
CA ASN A 19 -5.14 -14.10 -1.87
C ASN A 19 -4.90 -12.96 -2.88
N LEU A 20 -3.66 -12.82 -3.34
CA LEU A 20 -3.25 -11.81 -4.32
C LEU A 20 -4.07 -11.88 -5.63
N MET A 21 -4.37 -13.10 -6.08
CA MET A 21 -5.12 -13.36 -7.31
C MET A 21 -6.60 -12.97 -7.21
N ASN A 22 -7.13 -12.81 -5.98
CA ASN A 22 -8.52 -12.46 -5.73
C ASN A 22 -8.73 -10.94 -5.56
N GLY A 23 -7.84 -10.11 -6.13
CA GLY A 23 -7.98 -8.66 -6.09
C GLY A 23 -7.67 -8.04 -4.72
N LEU A 24 -6.82 -8.68 -3.91
CA LEU A 24 -6.42 -8.19 -2.57
C LEU A 24 -6.03 -6.71 -2.58
N ILE A 25 -5.25 -6.29 -3.57
CA ILE A 25 -4.76 -4.91 -3.73
C ILE A 25 -5.92 -3.95 -3.99
N VAL A 26 -6.79 -4.28 -4.94
CA VAL A 26 -7.93 -3.44 -5.32
C VAL A 26 -8.89 -3.30 -4.14
N ASN A 27 -9.19 -4.39 -3.45
CA ASN A 27 -10.04 -4.39 -2.27
C ASN A 27 -9.44 -3.49 -1.17
N LYS A 28 -8.12 -3.59 -0.94
CA LYS A 28 -7.45 -2.74 0.05
C LYS A 28 -7.48 -1.27 -0.32
N TRP A 29 -7.27 -0.93 -1.59
CA TRP A 29 -7.42 0.44 -2.06
C TRP A 29 -8.85 0.95 -1.89
N GLN A 30 -9.86 0.15 -2.21
CA GLN A 30 -11.26 0.54 -1.99
C GLN A 30 -11.55 0.81 -0.51
N GLU A 31 -10.98 0.04 0.42
CA GLU A 31 -11.05 0.34 1.85
C GLU A 31 -10.35 1.67 2.17
N ILE A 32 -9.11 1.87 1.71
CA ILE A 32 -8.32 3.08 1.93
C ILE A 32 -9.05 4.33 1.43
N TRP A 33 -9.68 4.25 0.26
CA TRP A 33 -10.45 5.35 -0.32
C TRP A 33 -11.74 5.66 0.43
N LYS A 34 -12.28 4.70 1.20
CA LYS A 34 -13.44 4.91 2.07
C LYS A 34 -13.07 5.44 3.45
N LEU A 35 -11.81 5.30 3.87
CA LEU A 35 -11.33 5.86 5.12
C LEU A 35 -11.19 7.38 4.99
N ASP A 36 -11.66 8.09 5.99
CA ASP A 36 -11.46 9.53 6.11
C ASP A 36 -10.04 9.82 6.64
N LEU A 37 -9.07 9.71 5.73
CA LEU A 37 -7.66 9.96 6.01
C LEU A 37 -7.27 11.36 5.53
N ASN A 38 -6.53 12.09 6.37
CA ASN A 38 -5.97 13.39 6.01
C ASN A 38 -4.74 13.21 5.10
N ARG A 39 -4.98 12.80 3.84
CA ARG A 39 -3.95 12.43 2.87
C ARG A 39 -3.24 13.66 2.32
N VAL A 40 -1.93 13.55 2.16
CA VAL A 40 -1.06 14.60 1.58
C VAL A 40 -0.86 14.40 0.08
N PHE A 41 -1.18 13.20 -0.43
CA PHE A 41 -1.12 12.87 -1.87
C PHE A 41 0.26 13.14 -2.51
N THR A 42 1.35 13.02 -1.74
CA THR A 42 2.73 13.20 -2.24
C THR A 42 3.21 11.97 -2.99
N ALA A 43 3.25 10.84 -2.31
CA ALA A 43 3.59 9.54 -2.88
C ALA A 43 2.95 8.45 -2.04
N ASP A 44 2.20 7.56 -2.67
CA ASP A 44 1.72 6.35 -2.03
C ASP A 44 2.42 5.16 -2.71
N PHE A 45 2.77 4.13 -1.94
CA PHE A 45 3.46 2.96 -2.49
C PHE A 45 3.09 1.67 -1.78
N GLU A 46 3.22 0.59 -2.53
CA GLU A 46 2.96 -0.78 -2.10
C GLU A 46 4.28 -1.51 -2.00
N VAL A 47 4.52 -2.16 -0.86
CA VAL A 47 5.74 -2.94 -0.62
C VAL A 47 5.38 -4.42 -0.64
N PHE A 48 5.87 -5.09 -1.69
CA PHE A 48 5.77 -6.53 -1.87
C PHE A 48 7.01 -7.18 -1.24
N GLY A 49 6.91 -7.54 0.04
CA GLY A 49 7.97 -8.25 0.74
C GLY A 49 8.02 -9.75 0.41
N GLU A 50 8.86 -10.50 1.12
CA GLU A 50 8.98 -11.97 0.96
C GLU A 50 7.65 -12.70 1.16
N LYS A 51 6.80 -12.17 2.05
CA LYS A 51 5.47 -12.73 2.32
C LYS A 51 4.46 -12.52 1.18
N ALA A 52 4.74 -11.65 0.21
CA ALA A 52 3.90 -11.49 -0.97
C ALA A 52 4.17 -12.58 -2.03
N LEU A 53 5.24 -13.39 -1.84
CA LEU A 53 5.60 -14.48 -2.75
C LEU A 53 4.67 -15.69 -2.66
N ASP A 54 3.86 -15.80 -1.60
CA ASP A 54 2.85 -16.85 -1.46
C ASP A 54 1.47 -16.32 -1.87
N PRO A 55 0.99 -16.57 -3.11
CA PRO A 55 -0.24 -15.98 -3.62
C PRO A 55 -1.48 -16.17 -2.72
N PRO A 56 -1.76 -17.34 -2.11
CA PRO A 56 -2.90 -17.53 -1.21
C PRO A 56 -2.79 -16.80 0.14
N HIS A 57 -1.58 -16.54 0.63
CA HIS A 57 -1.33 -15.89 1.93
C HIS A 57 -0.47 -14.63 1.81
N ALA A 58 -0.61 -13.93 0.69
CA ALA A 58 0.19 -12.77 0.37
C ALA A 58 -0.02 -11.66 1.41
N GLU A 59 1.08 -11.13 1.94
CA GLU A 59 1.08 -9.96 2.83
C GLU A 59 1.74 -8.80 2.09
N ILE A 60 0.97 -7.73 1.89
CA ILE A 60 1.41 -6.51 1.21
C ILE A 60 1.19 -5.33 2.14
N ASP A 61 2.22 -4.50 2.25
CA ASP A 61 2.16 -3.28 3.03
C ASP A 61 1.89 -2.07 2.11
N PHE A 62 0.86 -1.30 2.45
CA PHE A 62 0.49 -0.06 1.79
C PHE A 62 0.97 1.10 2.66
N PHE A 63 1.69 2.02 2.06
CA PHE A 63 2.12 3.25 2.71
C PHE A 63 1.39 4.42 2.06
N ILE A 64 0.50 5.03 2.82
CA ILE A 64 -0.32 6.17 2.37
C ILE A 64 0.21 7.43 3.01
N ALA A 65 0.58 8.42 2.19
CA ALA A 65 1.07 9.70 2.68
C ALA A 65 -0.06 10.47 3.38
N VAL A 66 0.13 10.74 4.67
CA VAL A 66 -0.82 11.44 5.54
C VAL A 66 -0.15 12.62 6.24
N LYS A 67 -0.96 13.57 6.71
CA LYS A 67 -0.50 14.81 7.31
C LYS A 67 -0.06 14.62 8.76
#